data_AF-A0A6N7ZCX5-F1
#
_entry.id   AF-A0A6N7ZCX5-F1
#
_cell.length_a   1.000
_cell.length_b   1.000
_cell.length_c   1.000
_cell.angle_alpha   90.00
_cell.angle_beta   90.00
_cell.angle_gamma   90.00
#
_symmetry.space_group_name_H-M   'P 1'
#
loop_
_entity.id
_entity.type
_entity.pdbx_description
1 polymer ?
#
loop_
_entity_poly.entity_id
_entity_poly.type
_entity_poly.pdbx_seq_one_letter_code
_entity_poly.pdbx_strand_id
1 'polypeptide(L)'
;MTTSETPAGTQGAPGPSPRLRELGFFVGAWEAPGVFHETPFGPRKDIEMRVTGEAVDGGHWVLVRTEELPTPENPAPLSAHYLWGYDVAADEFVADWFDSNGGRAVQRSKGWEGDVFVLEGTMTMAGNSVPLRDTFTRKGPDAYHHIGEIDLGNGWIPVDEEQAVRAKG
;
A
#
# COMPACT_ATOMS: atom_id res chain seq x y z
N MET A 1 58.58 -8.20 -18.34
CA MET A 1 57.61 -7.44 -17.52
C MET A 1 56.24 -7.98 -17.85
N THR A 2 55.70 -8.85 -17.00
CA THR A 2 54.33 -9.36 -17.11
C THR A 2 53.42 -8.45 -16.30
N THR A 3 52.54 -7.72 -16.98
CA THR A 3 51.45 -6.98 -16.37
C THR A 3 50.41 -7.98 -15.87
N SER A 4 50.22 -8.04 -14.55
CA SER A 4 49.11 -8.74 -13.93
C SER A 4 47.86 -7.86 -14.06
N GLU A 5 46.86 -8.32 -14.82
CA GLU A 5 45.50 -7.81 -14.72
C GLU A 5 44.84 -8.39 -13.46
N THR A 6 44.44 -7.52 -12.55
CA THR A 6 43.55 -7.86 -11.44
C THR A 6 42.15 -8.18 -12.00
N PRO A 7 41.49 -9.29 -11.64
CA PRO A 7 40.14 -9.55 -12.10
C PRO A 7 39.20 -8.49 -11.53
N ALA A 8 38.38 -7.87 -12.39
CA ALA A 8 37.26 -7.05 -11.97
C ALA A 8 36.31 -7.92 -11.14
N GLY A 9 36.24 -7.67 -9.84
CA GLY A 9 35.30 -8.34 -8.96
C GLY A 9 33.86 -8.06 -9.43
N THR A 10 33.09 -9.12 -9.60
CA THR A 10 31.65 -9.06 -9.85
C THR A 10 31.01 -8.30 -8.69
N GLN A 11 30.76 -6.99 -8.85
CA GLN A 11 29.89 -6.27 -7.93
C GLN A 11 28.50 -6.91 -8.09
N GLY A 12 28.06 -7.66 -7.08
CA GLY A 12 26.72 -8.22 -7.05
C GLY A 12 25.66 -7.14 -7.20
N ALA A 13 24.45 -7.52 -7.61
CA ALA A 13 23.34 -6.60 -7.69
C ALA A 13 23.19 -5.81 -6.37
N PRO A 14 22.93 -4.49 -6.41
CA PRO A 14 22.78 -3.69 -5.21
C PRO A 14 21.63 -4.24 -4.36
N GLY A 15 21.85 -4.33 -3.05
CA GLY A 15 20.80 -4.75 -2.10
C GLY A 15 19.68 -3.71 -1.96
N PRO A 16 18.62 -4.03 -1.21
CA PRO A 16 17.47 -3.16 -1.03
C PRO A 16 17.85 -1.83 -0.36
N SER A 17 17.13 -0.75 -0.71
CA SER A 17 17.31 0.55 -0.08
C SER A 17 17.11 0.44 1.44
N PRO A 18 18.00 1.01 2.28
CA PRO A 18 17.82 1.03 3.73
C PRO A 18 16.50 1.69 4.18
N ARG A 19 15.92 2.57 3.36
CA ARG A 19 14.63 3.23 3.60
C ARG A 19 13.46 2.22 3.63
N LEU A 20 13.57 1.08 2.96
CA LEU A 20 12.53 0.03 2.97
C LEU A 20 12.24 -0.53 4.36
N ARG A 21 13.17 -0.39 5.32
CA ARG A 21 12.91 -0.75 6.73
C ARG A 21 11.74 0.02 7.34
N GLU A 22 11.43 1.21 6.84
CA GLU A 22 10.28 2.00 7.31
C GLU A 22 8.93 1.36 6.95
N LEU A 23 8.87 0.59 5.86
CA LEU A 23 7.68 -0.19 5.48
C LEU A 23 7.52 -1.46 6.34
N GLY A 24 8.57 -1.84 7.10
CA GLY A 24 8.55 -2.99 7.99
C GLY A 24 7.45 -2.92 9.05
N PHE A 25 6.93 -1.73 9.35
CA PHE A 25 5.75 -1.57 10.21
C PHE A 25 4.56 -2.36 9.70
N PHE A 26 4.30 -2.35 8.38
CA PHE A 26 3.13 -2.95 7.75
C PHE A 26 3.28 -4.46 7.49
N VAL A 27 4.50 -5.01 7.61
CA VAL A 27 4.76 -6.44 7.42
C VAL A 27 4.09 -7.26 8.54
N GLY A 28 3.49 -8.38 8.16
CA GLY A 28 2.69 -9.24 9.03
C GLY A 28 1.23 -9.30 8.60
N ALA A 29 0.38 -9.82 9.47
CA ALA A 29 -1.06 -9.93 9.24
C ALA A 29 -1.82 -8.97 10.15
N TRP A 30 -2.92 -8.42 9.64
CA TRP A 30 -3.76 -7.45 10.30
C TRP A 30 -5.23 -7.78 10.09
N GLU A 31 -6.02 -7.56 11.13
CA GLU A 31 -7.48 -7.49 11.06
C GLU A 31 -7.85 -6.02 11.00
N ALA A 32 -8.66 -5.64 10.03
CA ALA A 32 -8.95 -4.25 9.71
C ALA A 32 -10.46 -4.08 9.47
N PRO A 33 -11.29 -4.10 10.54
CA PRO A 33 -12.68 -3.69 10.43
C PRO A 33 -12.75 -2.23 9.98
N GLY A 34 -13.75 -1.92 9.17
CA GLY A 34 -13.88 -0.60 8.58
C GLY A 34 -15.18 -0.37 7.85
N VAL A 35 -15.16 0.61 6.96
CA VAL A 35 -16.31 0.99 6.14
C VAL A 35 -15.85 1.44 4.76
N PHE A 36 -16.56 1.00 3.73
CA PHE A 36 -16.67 1.78 2.50
C PHE A 36 -17.72 2.88 2.69
N HIS A 37 -17.30 4.12 2.51
CA HIS A 37 -18.16 5.29 2.62
C HIS A 37 -19.10 5.41 1.42
N GLU A 38 -20.16 6.18 1.58
CA GLU A 38 -21.05 6.50 0.45
C GLU A 38 -20.31 7.40 -0.54
N THR A 39 -20.26 6.97 -1.80
CA THR A 39 -19.64 7.72 -2.89
C THR A 39 -20.55 7.70 -4.12
N PRO A 40 -20.30 8.52 -5.15
CA PRO A 40 -21.00 8.39 -6.43
C PRO A 40 -20.85 7.01 -7.10
N PHE A 41 -19.91 6.17 -6.64
CA PHE A 41 -19.64 4.85 -7.18
C PHE A 41 -20.33 3.71 -6.42
N GLY A 42 -20.84 3.96 -5.20
CA GLY A 42 -21.49 2.92 -4.41
C GLY A 42 -22.04 3.39 -3.05
N PRO A 43 -22.97 2.62 -2.47
CA PRO A 43 -23.54 2.92 -1.16
C PRO A 43 -22.52 2.64 -0.04
N ARG A 44 -22.76 3.25 1.13
CA ARG A 44 -22.04 2.91 2.35
C ARG A 44 -22.19 1.42 2.69
N LYS A 45 -21.10 0.76 3.08
CA LYS A 45 -21.07 -0.65 3.51
C LYS A 45 -20.00 -0.87 4.57
N ASP A 46 -20.38 -1.40 5.74
CA ASP A 46 -19.40 -1.85 6.74
C ASP A 46 -18.67 -3.10 6.23
N ILE A 47 -17.37 -3.19 6.53
CA ILE A 47 -16.48 -4.24 6.02
C ILE A 47 -15.61 -4.81 7.12
N GLU A 48 -15.25 -6.08 6.95
CA GLU A 48 -14.17 -6.73 7.68
C GLU A 48 -13.06 -7.03 6.68
N MET A 49 -11.89 -6.40 6.83
CA MET A 49 -10.74 -6.63 5.96
C MET A 49 -9.67 -7.46 6.65
N ARG A 50 -8.97 -8.28 5.88
CA ARG A 50 -7.65 -8.81 6.25
C ARG A 50 -6.59 -8.13 5.42
N VAL A 51 -5.53 -7.69 6.08
CA VAL A 51 -4.35 -7.12 5.40
C VAL A 51 -3.14 -7.98 5.71
N THR A 52 -2.35 -8.31 4.69
CA THR A 52 -1.07 -9.01 4.86
C THR A 52 0.03 -8.25 4.15
N GLY A 53 1.14 -8.00 4.83
CA GLY A 53 2.34 -7.42 4.26
C GLY A 53 3.48 -8.43 4.29
N GLU A 54 4.17 -8.61 3.17
CA GLU A 54 5.29 -9.54 3.02
C GLU A 54 6.44 -8.88 2.28
N ALA A 55 7.67 -9.02 2.78
CA ALA A 55 8.86 -8.62 2.03
C ALA A 55 9.12 -9.65 0.91
N VAL A 56 9.13 -9.20 -0.34
CA VAL A 56 9.29 -10.04 -1.53
C VAL A 56 10.53 -9.65 -2.34
N ASP A 57 10.89 -10.48 -3.31
CA ASP A 57 11.99 -10.25 -4.25
C ASP A 57 13.32 -9.86 -3.58
N GLY A 58 13.70 -10.60 -2.54
CA GLY A 58 14.93 -10.33 -1.79
C GLY A 58 14.85 -9.11 -0.86
N GLY A 59 13.63 -8.65 -0.55
CA GLY A 59 13.38 -7.49 0.32
C GLY A 59 13.43 -6.15 -0.42
N HIS A 60 13.40 -6.17 -1.76
CA HIS A 60 13.33 -4.97 -2.58
C HIS A 60 11.93 -4.36 -2.65
N TRP A 61 10.90 -5.15 -2.32
CA TRP A 61 9.51 -4.72 -2.29
C TRP A 61 8.78 -5.30 -1.08
N VAL A 62 7.68 -4.65 -0.70
CA VAL A 62 6.68 -5.18 0.21
C VAL A 62 5.40 -5.40 -0.57
N LEU A 63 4.96 -6.65 -0.67
CA LEU A 63 3.66 -6.99 -1.22
C LEU A 63 2.62 -6.88 -0.10
N VAL A 64 1.70 -5.93 -0.23
CA VAL A 64 0.56 -5.78 0.65
C VAL A 64 -0.68 -6.33 -0.05
N ARG A 65 -1.42 -7.21 0.61
CA ARG A 65 -2.72 -7.70 0.13
C ARG A 65 -3.81 -7.26 1.08
N THR A 66 -4.88 -6.73 0.53
CA THR A 66 -6.11 -6.40 1.27
C THR A 66 -7.24 -7.27 0.74
N GLU A 67 -8.01 -7.88 1.63
CA GLU A 67 -9.10 -8.79 1.29
C GLU A 67 -10.31 -8.49 2.18
N GLU A 68 -11.42 -8.04 1.59
CA GLU A 68 -12.70 -7.99 2.27
C GLU A 68 -13.18 -9.42 2.52
N LEU A 69 -13.64 -9.72 3.74
CA LEU A 69 -14.17 -11.02 4.08
C LEU A 69 -15.53 -11.25 3.40
N PRO A 70 -15.76 -12.41 2.77
CA PRO A 70 -17.00 -12.69 2.08
C PRO A 70 -18.17 -12.81 3.06
N THR A 71 -19.33 -12.32 2.64
CA THR A 71 -20.61 -12.47 3.36
C THR A 71 -21.65 -13.14 2.44
N PRO A 72 -22.78 -13.64 2.98
CA PRO A 72 -23.88 -14.11 2.13
C PRO A 72 -24.38 -13.05 1.14
N GLU A 73 -24.35 -11.77 1.54
CA GLU A 73 -24.76 -10.62 0.72
C GLU A 73 -23.66 -10.19 -0.28
N ASN A 74 -22.40 -10.52 -0.01
CA ASN A 74 -21.25 -10.20 -0.86
C ASN A 74 -20.28 -11.40 -0.99
N PRO A 75 -20.63 -12.41 -1.81
CA PRO A 75 -19.86 -13.66 -1.91
C PRO A 75 -18.55 -13.52 -2.72
N ALA A 76 -18.38 -12.43 -3.48
CA ALA A 76 -17.18 -12.12 -4.26
C ALA A 76 -16.67 -10.72 -3.88
N PRO A 77 -16.14 -10.57 -2.66
CA PRO A 77 -15.81 -9.27 -2.08
C PRO A 77 -14.54 -8.66 -2.70
N LEU A 78 -14.27 -7.38 -2.37
CA LEU A 78 -13.10 -6.68 -2.90
C LEU A 78 -11.80 -7.35 -2.42
N SER A 79 -10.83 -7.48 -3.33
CA SER A 79 -9.44 -7.75 -2.97
C SER A 79 -8.50 -6.86 -3.78
N ALA A 80 -7.38 -6.46 -3.18
CA ALA A 80 -6.36 -5.69 -3.87
C ALA A 80 -4.94 -6.13 -3.48
N HIS A 81 -4.01 -5.97 -4.41
CA HIS A 81 -2.58 -6.18 -4.19
C HIS A 81 -1.84 -4.88 -4.45
N TYR A 82 -1.03 -4.46 -3.49
CA TYR A 82 -0.10 -3.35 -3.61
C TYR A 82 1.32 -3.87 -3.62
N LEU A 83 2.16 -3.32 -4.50
CA LEU A 83 3.60 -3.51 -4.46
C LEU A 83 4.24 -2.20 -4.02
N TRP A 84 4.72 -2.17 -2.78
CA TRP A 84 5.36 -1.01 -2.18
C TRP A 84 6.87 -1.14 -2.27
N GLY A 85 7.55 -0.03 -2.55
CA GLY A 85 9.00 -0.02 -2.66
C GLY A 85 9.60 1.35 -2.46
N TYR A 86 10.83 1.50 -2.95
CA TYR A 86 11.57 2.75 -2.83
C TYR A 86 12.31 3.08 -4.13
N ASP A 87 12.01 4.24 -4.69
CA ASP A 87 12.67 4.81 -5.85
C ASP A 87 13.86 5.66 -5.38
N VAL A 88 15.06 5.10 -5.50
CA VAL A 88 16.31 5.75 -5.06
C VAL A 88 16.60 7.03 -5.86
N ALA A 89 16.19 7.11 -7.13
CA ALA A 89 16.42 8.28 -7.95
C ALA A 89 15.49 9.44 -7.56
N ALA A 90 14.24 9.13 -7.21
CA ALA A 90 13.26 10.12 -6.78
C ALA A 90 13.29 10.44 -5.28
N ASP A 91 14.02 9.65 -4.48
CA ASP A 91 14.05 9.72 -3.01
C ASP A 91 12.64 9.57 -2.40
N GLU A 92 11.86 8.62 -2.94
CA GLU A 92 10.44 8.44 -2.61
C GLU A 92 10.08 6.97 -2.43
N PHE A 93 9.13 6.71 -1.52
CA PHE A 93 8.40 5.44 -1.56
C PHE A 93 7.44 5.45 -2.73
N VAL A 94 7.25 4.29 -3.35
CA VAL A 94 6.32 4.07 -4.45
C VAL A 94 5.35 2.97 -4.08
N ALA A 95 4.11 3.08 -4.53
CA ALA A 95 3.08 2.07 -4.40
C ALA A 95 2.29 1.96 -5.70
N ASP A 96 2.30 0.77 -6.30
CA ASP A 96 1.39 0.42 -7.38
C ASP A 96 0.39 -0.60 -6.85
N TRP A 97 -0.90 -0.42 -7.13
CA TRP A 97 -1.90 -1.40 -6.71
C TRP A 97 -2.91 -1.74 -7.79
N PHE A 98 -3.48 -2.93 -7.68
CA PHE A 98 -4.50 -3.50 -8.57
C PHE A 98 -5.57 -4.21 -7.76
N ASP A 99 -6.84 -4.08 -8.15
CA ASP A 99 -7.96 -4.72 -7.44
C ASP A 99 -8.77 -5.70 -8.31
N SER A 100 -9.63 -6.46 -7.64
CA SER A 100 -10.55 -7.44 -8.26
C SER A 100 -11.63 -6.83 -9.15
N ASN A 101 -11.81 -5.51 -9.12
CA ASN A 101 -12.73 -4.76 -9.97
C ASN A 101 -12.03 -4.18 -11.21
N GLY A 102 -10.73 -4.46 -11.39
CA GLY A 102 -9.93 -3.95 -12.51
C GLY A 102 -9.42 -2.53 -12.29
N GLY A 103 -9.48 -2.02 -11.06
CA GLY A 103 -8.85 -0.79 -10.63
C GLY A 103 -7.32 -0.91 -10.66
N ARG A 104 -6.67 0.22 -10.89
CA ARG A 104 -5.22 0.36 -10.76
C ARG A 104 -4.88 1.72 -10.17
N ALA A 105 -3.94 1.81 -9.24
CA ALA A 105 -3.35 3.11 -8.88
C ALA A 105 -1.83 3.09 -8.87
N VAL A 106 -1.28 4.30 -8.91
CA VAL A 106 0.14 4.58 -8.75
C VAL A 106 0.25 5.76 -7.80
N GLN A 107 0.96 5.59 -6.69
CA GLN A 107 1.12 6.57 -5.64
C GLN A 107 2.57 6.68 -5.17
N ARG A 108 2.88 7.81 -4.52
CA ARG A 108 4.22 8.14 -4.01
C ARG A 108 4.13 8.72 -2.61
N SER A 109 5.18 8.56 -1.83
CA SER A 109 5.31 9.13 -0.49
C SER A 109 6.73 9.60 -0.18
N LYS A 110 6.86 10.66 0.62
CA LYS A 110 8.14 11.08 1.22
C LYS A 110 8.53 10.25 2.45
N GLY A 111 7.63 9.38 2.92
CA GLY A 111 7.83 8.55 4.11
C GLY A 111 7.01 9.02 5.29
N TRP A 112 7.41 8.60 6.48
CA TRP A 112 6.75 8.98 7.72
C TRP A 112 7.04 10.43 8.12
N GLU A 113 6.00 11.17 8.44
CA GLU A 113 6.06 12.42 9.21
C GLU A 113 5.43 12.17 10.58
N GLY A 114 6.28 11.94 11.59
CA GLY A 114 5.82 11.46 12.89
C GLY A 114 5.12 10.11 12.77
N ASP A 115 3.83 10.09 13.10
CA ASP A 115 2.97 8.89 13.05
C ASP A 115 2.16 8.77 11.76
N VAL A 116 2.35 9.68 10.80
CA VAL A 116 1.55 9.73 9.57
C VAL A 116 2.40 9.35 8.35
N PHE A 117 1.89 8.46 7.51
CA PHE A 117 2.45 8.08 6.21
C PHE A 117 1.38 8.30 5.15
N VAL A 118 1.65 9.17 4.18
CA VAL A 118 0.69 9.53 3.13
C VAL A 118 1.21 9.05 1.78
N LEU A 119 0.39 8.30 1.06
CA LEU A 119 0.59 7.93 -0.34
C LEU A 119 -0.36 8.74 -1.21
N GLU A 120 0.18 9.58 -2.08
CA GLU A 120 -0.62 10.40 -3.01
C GLU A 120 -0.33 10.03 -4.46
N GLY A 121 -1.35 10.08 -5.31
CA GLY A 121 -1.22 9.76 -6.72
C GLY A 121 -2.57 9.72 -7.41
N THR A 122 -2.73 8.75 -8.31
CA THR A 122 -3.96 8.62 -9.10
C THR A 122 -4.39 7.16 -9.20
N MET A 123 -5.70 6.94 -9.12
CA MET A 123 -6.31 5.67 -9.48
C MET A 123 -7.04 5.77 -10.81
N THR A 124 -7.06 4.67 -11.56
CA THR A 124 -7.88 4.46 -12.75
C THR A 124 -8.91 3.39 -12.45
N MET A 125 -10.17 3.72 -12.65
CA MET A 125 -11.31 2.80 -12.50
C MET A 125 -12.33 3.06 -13.60
N ALA A 126 -12.82 2.00 -14.25
CA ALA A 126 -13.78 2.08 -15.35
C ALA A 126 -13.39 3.07 -16.47
N GLY A 127 -12.08 3.18 -16.76
CA GLY A 127 -11.54 4.09 -17.78
C GLY A 127 -11.40 5.56 -17.38
N ASN A 128 -11.75 5.93 -16.15
CA ASN A 128 -11.57 7.28 -15.62
C ASN A 128 -10.40 7.30 -14.64
N SER A 129 -9.61 8.37 -14.66
CA SER A 129 -8.53 8.60 -13.70
C SER A 129 -8.92 9.71 -12.73
N VAL A 130 -8.73 9.47 -11.43
CA VAL A 130 -8.98 10.46 -10.37
C VAL A 130 -7.80 10.51 -9.39
N PRO A 131 -7.52 11.66 -8.76
CA PRO A 131 -6.60 11.74 -7.63
C PRO A 131 -6.99 10.76 -6.53
N LEU A 132 -6.00 10.11 -5.94
CA LEU A 132 -6.12 9.18 -4.82
C LEU A 132 -5.11 9.57 -3.74
N ARG A 133 -5.54 9.52 -2.48
CA ARG A 133 -4.70 9.64 -1.30
C ARG A 133 -5.03 8.54 -0.31
N ASP A 134 -4.03 7.78 0.12
CA ASP A 134 -4.12 6.87 1.25
C ASP A 134 -3.31 7.45 2.41
N THR A 135 -3.95 7.62 3.56
CA THR A 135 -3.31 8.13 4.78
C THR A 135 -3.31 7.05 5.84
N PHE A 136 -2.11 6.66 6.28
CA PHE A 136 -1.90 5.72 7.38
C PHE A 136 -1.43 6.47 8.61
N THR A 137 -2.12 6.32 9.74
CA THR A 137 -1.73 6.90 11.03
C THR A 137 -1.46 5.81 12.04
N ARG A 138 -0.23 5.72 12.57
CA ARG A 138 0.09 4.79 13.66
C ARG A 138 -0.74 5.13 14.90
N LYS A 139 -1.33 4.10 15.51
CA LYS A 139 -2.05 4.18 16.80
C LYS A 139 -1.35 3.39 17.90
N GLY A 140 -0.15 2.88 17.61
CA GLY A 140 0.67 2.05 18.49
C GLY A 140 1.59 1.14 17.67
N PRO A 141 2.34 0.24 18.32
CA PRO A 141 3.21 -0.71 17.62
C PRO A 141 2.44 -1.75 16.79
N ASP A 142 1.20 -2.05 17.19
CA ASP A 142 0.36 -3.11 16.63
C ASP A 142 -1.02 -2.61 16.19
N ALA A 143 -1.12 -1.30 15.90
CA ALA A 143 -2.36 -0.71 15.40
C ALA A 143 -2.10 0.51 14.50
N TYR A 144 -2.91 0.66 13.46
CA TYR A 144 -2.95 1.86 12.64
C TYR A 144 -4.37 2.15 12.15
N HIS A 145 -4.61 3.41 11.83
CA HIS A 145 -5.80 3.88 11.13
C HIS A 145 -5.44 4.11 9.67
N HIS A 146 -6.29 3.66 8.75
CA HIS A 146 -6.19 3.93 7.32
C HIS A 146 -7.42 4.71 6.87
N ILE A 147 -7.22 5.66 5.96
CA ILE A 147 -8.28 6.31 5.21
C ILE A 147 -7.82 6.52 3.77
N GLY A 148 -8.59 5.98 2.83
CA GLY A 148 -8.44 6.22 1.40
C GLY A 148 -9.43 7.30 0.95
N GLU A 149 -8.94 8.26 0.17
CA GLU A 149 -9.70 9.42 -0.28
C GLU A 149 -9.48 9.67 -1.77
N ILE A 150 -10.52 10.12 -2.46
CA ILE A 150 -10.44 10.57 -3.85
C ILE A 150 -10.88 12.03 -3.97
N ASP A 151 -10.46 12.71 -5.04
CA ASP A 151 -10.94 14.04 -5.37
C ASP A 151 -11.65 14.04 -6.73
N LEU A 152 -12.94 14.42 -6.73
CA LEU A 152 -13.77 14.52 -7.94
C LEU A 152 -13.90 15.96 -8.46
N GLY A 153 -13.01 16.86 -8.03
CA GLY A 153 -12.97 18.28 -8.36
C GLY A 153 -13.58 19.20 -7.29
N ASN A 154 -14.01 18.65 -6.15
CA ASN A 154 -14.64 19.39 -5.05
C ASN A 154 -13.93 19.15 -3.70
N GLY A 155 -12.71 18.62 -3.74
CA GLY A 155 -11.94 18.25 -2.56
C GLY A 155 -12.02 16.76 -2.25
N TRP A 156 -11.19 16.34 -1.30
CA TRP A 156 -11.06 14.96 -0.86
C TRP A 156 -12.34 14.44 -0.20
N ILE A 157 -12.83 13.31 -0.69
CA ILE A 157 -13.91 12.55 -0.09
C ILE A 157 -13.41 11.16 0.32
N PRO A 158 -13.78 10.65 1.50
CA PRO A 158 -13.38 9.32 1.92
C PRO A 158 -14.09 8.26 1.08
N VAL A 159 -13.36 7.20 0.75
CA VAL A 159 -13.85 6.03 0.01
C VAL A 159 -13.87 4.82 0.92
N ASP A 160 -12.77 4.59 1.63
CA ASP A 160 -12.56 3.49 2.56
C ASP A 160 -11.85 3.98 3.82
N GLU A 161 -12.16 3.35 4.94
CA GLU A 161 -11.59 3.71 6.24
C GLU A 161 -11.59 2.50 7.18
N GLU A 162 -10.42 2.15 7.71
CA GLU A 162 -10.22 0.97 8.54
C GLU A 162 -9.42 1.28 9.80
N GLN A 163 -9.71 0.51 10.85
CA GLN A 163 -8.87 0.45 12.05
C GLN A 163 -8.16 -0.90 12.09
N ALA A 164 -6.92 -0.92 11.63
CA ALA A 164 -6.13 -2.14 11.59
C ALA A 164 -5.47 -2.44 12.93
N VAL A 165 -5.59 -3.69 13.37
CA VAL A 165 -4.88 -4.25 14.52
C VAL A 165 -4.13 -5.50 14.10
N ARG A 166 -2.92 -5.70 14.64
CA ARG A 166 -2.11 -6.86 14.28
C ARG A 166 -2.86 -8.13 14.67
N ALA A 167 -2.99 -9.06 13.73
CA ALA A 167 -3.64 -10.35 13.97
C ALA A 167 -2.84 -11.13 15.03
N LYS A 168 -3.54 -11.77 15.96
CA LYS A 168 -2.91 -12.68 16.93
C LYS A 168 -2.58 -13.98 16.22
N GLY A 169 -1.31 -14.39 16.26
CA GLY A 169 -0.84 -15.67 15.74
C GLY A 169 -1.33 -16.87 16.55
#